data_AF-A0AB39IG84-F1
#
_entry.id   AF-A0AB39IG84-F1
#
_cell.length_a   1.000
_cell.length_b   1.000
_cell.length_c   1.000
_cell.angle_alpha   90.00
_cell.angle_beta   90.00
_cell.angle_gamma   90.00
#
_symmetry.space_group_name_H-M   'P 1'
#
loop_
_entity.id
_entity.type
_entity.pdbx_description
1 polymer ?
#
loop_
_entity_poly.entity_id
_entity_poly.type
_entity_poly.pdbx_seq_one_letter_code
_entity_poly.pdbx_strand_id
1 'polypeptide(L)'
;MTKLNPNQQKAARQRRQSANSSITKEQWAQIKTELQSYFCHIEFKYGDTVITVARERDGESRTVLAVYFDGTMRGAWGSEKSEVYNPITRLFWCEKKKRLYSAKRAAQLEKEIGKRRAKEHFPDLHDSYSYWLPFFSSSTSLIRQFKKAEGLTWVNNAGGADDAS
;
A
#
# COMPACT_ATOMS: atom_id res chain seq x y z
N MET A 1 26.42 -12.50 -42.69
CA MET A 1 25.73 -12.96 -41.46
C MET A 1 26.59 -12.60 -40.26
N THR A 2 26.42 -11.41 -39.71
CA THR A 2 27.28 -10.88 -38.64
C THR A 2 26.69 -11.29 -37.29
N LYS A 3 27.29 -12.28 -36.63
CA LYS A 3 26.86 -12.73 -35.29
C LYS A 3 27.17 -11.61 -34.29
N LEU A 4 26.14 -11.07 -33.65
CA LEU A 4 26.25 -10.04 -32.60
C LEU A 4 27.09 -10.53 -31.41
N ASN A 5 27.95 -9.65 -30.88
CA ASN A 5 28.87 -9.88 -29.77
C ASN A 5 28.10 -10.25 -28.47
N PRO A 6 28.57 -11.25 -27.67
CA PRO A 6 27.96 -11.64 -26.39
C PRO A 6 27.66 -10.48 -25.42
N ASN A 7 28.48 -9.42 -25.40
CA ASN A 7 28.25 -8.25 -24.55
C ASN A 7 27.09 -7.37 -25.02
N GLN A 8 26.85 -7.29 -26.34
CA GLN A 8 25.68 -6.59 -26.90
C GLN A 8 24.40 -7.38 -26.66
N GLN A 9 24.50 -8.71 -26.62
CA GLN A 9 23.39 -9.58 -26.24
C GLN A 9 23.03 -9.43 -24.75
N LYS A 10 24.02 -9.24 -23.87
CA LYS A 10 23.81 -9.00 -22.42
C LYS A 10 23.14 -7.64 -22.16
N ALA A 11 23.62 -6.57 -22.80
CA ALA A 11 23.03 -5.23 -22.72
C ALA A 11 21.62 -5.15 -23.35
N ALA A 12 21.38 -5.85 -24.46
CA ALA A 12 20.05 -5.95 -25.06
C ALA A 12 19.08 -6.82 -24.23
N ARG A 13 19.60 -7.79 -23.47
CA ARG A 13 18.82 -8.62 -22.53
C ARG A 13 18.43 -7.83 -21.28
N GLN A 14 19.29 -6.95 -20.77
CA GLN A 14 18.97 -6.02 -19.69
C GLN A 14 18.00 -4.91 -20.13
N ARG A 15 18.13 -4.39 -21.36
CA ARG A 15 17.18 -3.42 -21.93
C ARG A 15 15.81 -4.01 -22.32
N ARG A 16 15.70 -5.34 -22.48
CA ARG A 16 14.45 -6.06 -22.81
C ARG A 16 13.64 -6.56 -21.62
N GLN A 17 14.04 -6.28 -20.37
CA GLN A 17 13.25 -6.66 -19.19
C GLN A 17 12.08 -5.71 -18.86
N SER A 18 11.85 -4.68 -19.68
CA SER A 18 10.76 -3.71 -19.51
C SER A 18 9.44 -4.08 -20.21
N ALA A 19 9.18 -5.37 -20.43
CA ALA A 19 7.91 -5.82 -20.98
C ALA A 19 7.36 -7.02 -20.17
N ASN A 20 6.40 -6.72 -19.30
CA ASN A 20 5.56 -7.67 -18.53
C ASN A 20 6.23 -8.44 -17.37
N SER A 21 6.93 -7.77 -16.47
CA SER A 21 7.58 -8.41 -15.32
C SER A 21 6.74 -8.31 -14.05
N SER A 22 5.69 -9.14 -13.97
CA SER A 22 5.11 -9.54 -12.68
C SER A 22 6.24 -9.99 -11.75
N ILE A 23 6.29 -9.43 -10.54
CA ILE A 23 7.33 -9.73 -9.54
C ILE A 23 7.38 -11.24 -9.27
N THR A 24 8.55 -11.86 -9.43
CA THR A 24 8.74 -13.31 -9.25
C THR A 24 8.65 -13.73 -7.79
N LYS A 25 8.51 -15.04 -7.53
CA LYS A 25 8.46 -15.57 -6.15
C LYS A 25 9.74 -15.28 -5.37
N GLU A 26 10.89 -15.35 -6.04
CA GLU A 26 12.22 -15.07 -5.48
C GLU A 26 12.37 -13.58 -5.16
N GLN A 27 11.90 -12.70 -6.05
CA GLN A 27 11.87 -11.26 -5.80
C GLN A 27 10.97 -10.92 -4.60
N TRP A 28 9.79 -11.54 -4.49
CA TRP A 28 8.92 -11.37 -3.32
C TRP A 28 9.58 -11.84 -2.02
N ALA A 29 10.44 -12.86 -2.07
CA ALA A 29 11.20 -13.30 -0.91
C ALA A 29 12.25 -12.24 -0.51
N GLN A 30 12.96 -11.65 -1.47
CA GLN A 30 13.90 -10.55 -1.23
C GLN A 30 13.21 -9.31 -0.67
N ILE A 31 12.11 -8.88 -1.29
CA ILE A 31 11.27 -7.78 -0.82
C ILE A 31 10.82 -8.04 0.62
N LYS A 32 10.40 -9.26 0.96
CA LYS A 32 9.99 -9.59 2.33
C LYS A 32 11.10 -9.38 3.34
N THR A 33 12.32 -9.79 3.03
CA THR A 33 13.49 -9.58 3.88
C THR A 33 13.77 -8.09 4.06
N GLU A 34 13.76 -7.31 2.98
CA GLU A 34 13.99 -5.87 3.03
C GLU A 34 12.91 -5.14 3.83
N LEU A 35 11.63 -5.51 3.65
CA LEU A 35 10.52 -4.96 4.44
C LEU A 35 10.66 -5.25 5.94
N GLN A 36 11.40 -6.27 6.34
CA GLN A 36 11.67 -6.59 7.75
C GLN A 36 12.87 -5.83 8.32
N SER A 37 13.68 -5.19 7.47
CA SER A 37 14.79 -4.34 7.88
C SER A 37 14.32 -3.11 8.67
N TYR A 38 15.17 -2.65 9.58
CA TYR A 38 14.97 -1.43 10.35
C TYR A 38 14.97 -0.17 9.48
N PHE A 39 15.67 -0.18 8.35
CA PHE A 39 15.80 0.95 7.43
C PHE A 39 15.14 0.69 6.08
N CYS A 40 14.10 -0.14 6.09
CA CYS A 40 13.33 -0.50 4.89
C CYS A 40 12.98 0.74 4.06
N HIS A 41 13.41 0.73 2.80
CA HIS A 41 13.00 1.66 1.76
C HIS A 41 12.93 0.91 0.43
N ILE A 42 11.72 0.70 -0.08
CA ILE A 42 11.49 -0.08 -1.31
C ILE A 42 10.58 0.72 -2.24
N GLU A 43 10.91 0.75 -3.52
CA GLU A 43 10.10 1.39 -4.54
C GLU A 43 9.52 0.38 -5.52
N PHE A 44 8.29 0.63 -5.93
CA PHE A 44 7.60 -0.10 -6.97
C PHE A 44 7.09 0.88 -8.02
N LYS A 45 6.91 0.40 -9.24
CA LYS A 45 6.26 1.17 -10.30
C LYS A 45 4.94 0.52 -10.67
N TYR A 46 3.88 1.32 -10.69
CA TYR A 46 2.52 0.92 -11.07
C TYR A 46 1.94 1.96 -12.03
N GLY A 47 1.87 1.61 -13.32
CA GLY A 47 1.60 2.59 -14.37
C GLY A 47 2.65 3.71 -14.34
N ASP A 48 2.18 4.95 -14.16
CA ASP A 48 3.03 6.14 -14.05
C ASP A 48 3.33 6.56 -12.60
N THR A 49 2.78 5.86 -11.61
CA THR A 49 2.95 6.17 -10.19
C THR A 49 4.09 5.35 -9.58
N VAL A 50 4.95 6.02 -8.82
CA VAL A 50 5.94 5.39 -7.96
C VAL A 50 5.31 5.12 -6.59
N ILE A 51 5.31 3.86 -6.19
CA ILE A 51 4.81 3.42 -4.88
C ILE A 51 6.01 3.16 -3.98
N THR A 52 6.22 4.01 -2.99
CA THR A 52 7.34 3.86 -2.04
C THR A 52 6.83 3.28 -0.73
N VAL A 53 7.52 2.27 -0.21
CA VAL A 53 7.28 1.68 1.10
C VAL A 53 8.47 1.97 2.00
N ALA A 54 8.21 2.67 3.10
CA ALA A 54 9.24 3.03 4.08
C ALA A 54 8.82 2.59 5.49
N ARG A 55 9.81 2.27 6.34
CA ARG A 55 9.54 2.04 7.76
C ARG A 55 9.47 3.37 8.51
N GLU A 56 8.37 3.57 9.23
CA GLU A 56 8.12 4.77 10.02
C GLU A 56 7.76 4.45 11.45
N ARG A 57 7.94 5.41 12.36
CA ARG A 57 7.49 5.29 13.74
C ARG A 57 6.01 5.63 13.84
N ASP A 58 5.24 4.76 14.48
CA ASP A 58 3.83 4.94 14.80
C ASP A 58 3.69 4.89 16.33
N GLY A 59 4.19 5.94 16.97
CA GLY A 59 4.42 6.03 18.41
C GLY A 59 5.89 5.80 18.80
N GLU A 60 6.18 5.85 20.09
CA GLU A 60 7.55 5.77 20.62
C GLU A 60 8.16 4.38 20.48
N SER A 61 7.39 3.32 20.73
CA SER A 61 7.85 1.93 20.78
C SER A 61 7.45 1.07 19.59
N ARG A 62 6.80 1.66 18.57
CA ARG A 62 6.20 0.93 17.46
C ARG A 62 6.60 1.54 16.12
N THR A 63 6.83 0.66 15.15
CA THR A 63 7.01 1.05 13.75
C THR A 63 5.98 0.39 12.85
N VAL A 64 5.70 1.03 11.72
CA VAL A 64 4.81 0.57 10.66
C VAL A 64 5.51 0.69 9.31
N LEU A 65 4.97 0.01 8.30
CA LEU A 65 5.33 0.22 6.90
C LEU A 65 4.34 1.24 6.31
N ALA A 66 4.82 2.44 6.00
CA ALA A 66 4.04 3.50 5.38
C ALA A 66 4.17 3.43 3.85
N VAL A 67 3.06 3.69 3.15
CA VAL A 67 2.97 3.64 1.69
C VAL A 67 2.72 5.03 1.12
N TYR A 68 3.63 5.47 0.27
CA TYR A 68 3.63 6.76 -0.42
C TYR A 68 3.35 6.59 -1.90
N PHE A 69 2.70 7.59 -2.50
CA PHE A 69 2.55 7.71 -3.95
C PHE A 69 3.31 8.95 -4.41
N ASP A 70 4.27 8.75 -5.31
CA ASP A 70 5.17 9.79 -5.83
C ASP A 70 5.82 10.60 -4.70
N GLY A 71 6.30 9.90 -3.66
CA GLY A 71 6.93 10.49 -2.48
C GLY A 71 5.98 11.22 -1.53
N THR A 72 4.67 11.22 -1.78
CA THR A 72 3.69 11.93 -0.95
C THR A 72 2.60 11.00 -0.42
N MET A 73 2.05 11.38 0.73
CA MET A 73 0.97 10.64 1.39
C MET A 73 0.00 11.65 1.99
N ARG A 74 -1.29 11.55 1.65
CA ARG A 74 -2.34 12.41 2.21
C ARG A 74 -3.50 11.56 2.72
N GLY A 75 -3.77 11.57 4.01
CA GLY A 75 -4.80 10.72 4.62
C GLY A 75 -6.19 10.82 3.98
N ALA A 76 -6.55 12.00 3.46
CA ALA A 76 -7.83 12.22 2.77
C ALA A 76 -8.01 11.38 1.49
N TRP A 77 -6.91 10.97 0.85
CA TRP A 77 -6.93 10.14 -0.36
C TRP A 77 -7.62 8.79 -0.17
N GLY A 78 -7.63 8.26 1.05
CA GLY A 78 -8.25 6.98 1.37
C GLY A 78 -9.74 7.07 1.68
N SER A 79 -10.39 8.22 1.53
CA SER A 79 -11.83 8.37 1.76
C SER A 79 -12.56 8.61 0.45
N GLU A 80 -13.43 7.70 0.05
CA GLU A 80 -14.23 7.83 -1.19
C GLU A 80 -15.18 9.03 -1.18
N LYS A 81 -15.53 9.53 0.00
CA LYS A 81 -16.34 10.73 0.15
C LYS A 81 -15.52 12.02 0.05
N SER A 82 -14.20 11.93 -0.08
CA SER A 82 -13.33 13.10 -0.21
C SER A 82 -13.20 13.51 -1.67
N GLU A 83 -13.20 14.81 -1.93
CA GLU A 83 -12.94 15.38 -3.26
C GLU A 83 -11.55 15.02 -3.81
N VAL A 84 -10.61 14.74 -2.92
CA VAL A 84 -9.23 14.35 -3.27
C VAL A 84 -9.02 12.84 -3.19
N TYR A 85 -10.09 12.04 -3.22
CA TYR A 85 -9.98 10.59 -3.23
C TYR A 85 -9.04 10.09 -4.32
N ASN A 86 -8.13 9.19 -3.97
CA ASN A 86 -7.23 8.56 -4.93
C ASN A 86 -7.57 7.07 -5.03
N PRO A 87 -8.08 6.57 -6.19
CA PRO A 87 -8.48 5.17 -6.33
C PRO A 87 -7.33 4.18 -6.17
N ILE A 88 -6.07 4.60 -6.37
CA ILE A 88 -4.87 3.77 -6.17
C ILE A 88 -4.77 3.28 -4.70
N THR A 89 -5.36 3.99 -3.73
CA THR A 89 -5.38 3.55 -2.33
C THR A 89 -6.08 2.19 -2.16
N ARG A 90 -7.08 1.83 -2.98
CA ARG A 90 -7.73 0.51 -2.90
C ARG A 90 -6.76 -0.65 -3.15
N LEU A 91 -5.74 -0.41 -3.96
CA LEU A 91 -4.74 -1.41 -4.32
C LEU A 91 -3.60 -1.47 -3.31
N PHE A 92 -3.11 -0.33 -2.82
CA PHE A 92 -1.86 -0.28 -2.06
C PHE A 92 -2.00 0.15 -0.60
N TRP A 93 -3.18 0.58 -0.16
CA TRP A 93 -3.45 0.92 1.25
C TRP A 93 -4.31 -0.15 1.92
N CYS A 94 -4.33 -0.14 3.25
CA CYS A 94 -5.14 -1.04 4.07
C CYS A 94 -6.58 -0.54 4.17
N GLU A 95 -7.55 -1.36 3.78
CA GLU A 95 -8.95 -1.09 4.10
C GLU A 95 -9.19 -1.16 5.62
N LYS A 96 -9.91 -0.18 6.12
CA LYS A 96 -10.42 -0.09 7.49
C LYS A 96 -11.91 0.16 7.42
N LYS A 97 -12.64 -0.51 8.32
CA LYS A 97 -14.07 -0.31 8.49
C LYS A 97 -14.33 0.35 9.82
N LYS A 98 -15.06 1.46 9.83
CA LYS A 98 -15.45 2.18 11.05
C LYS A 98 -16.95 2.36 11.07
N ARG A 99 -17.55 2.11 12.24
CA ARG A 99 -18.97 2.39 12.46
C ARG A 99 -19.20 3.89 12.55
N LEU A 100 -20.33 4.37 12.03
CA LEU A 100 -20.73 5.77 12.17
C LEU A 100 -20.94 6.11 13.65
N TYR A 101 -21.54 5.19 14.39
CA TYR A 101 -21.71 5.27 15.84
C TYR A 101 -20.95 4.14 16.53
N SER A 102 -20.32 4.44 17.67
CA SER A 102 -19.69 3.40 18.49
C SER A 102 -20.76 2.42 19.00
N ALA A 103 -20.40 1.15 19.21
CA ALA A 103 -21.34 0.15 19.72
C ALA A 103 -21.97 0.58 21.07
N LYS A 104 -21.17 1.24 21.93
CA LYS A 104 -21.64 1.83 23.19
C LYS A 104 -22.71 2.90 22.94
N ARG A 105 -22.49 3.79 21.98
CA ARG A 105 -23.46 4.86 21.66
C ARG A 105 -24.75 4.29 21.09
N ALA A 106 -24.65 3.33 20.18
CA ALA A 106 -25.81 2.65 19.62
C ALA A 106 -26.65 1.97 20.70
N ALA A 107 -26.01 1.20 21.60
CA ALA A 107 -26.70 0.54 22.72
C ALA A 107 -27.34 1.54 23.69
N GLN A 108 -26.69 2.67 23.96
CA GLN A 108 -27.24 3.72 24.80
C GLN A 108 -28.50 4.32 24.19
N LEU A 109 -28.46 4.69 22.90
CA LEU A 109 -29.62 5.24 22.19
C LEU A 109 -30.78 4.24 22.16
N GLU A 110 -30.52 2.97 21.87
CA GLU A 110 -31.57 1.94 21.91
C GLU A 110 -32.17 1.75 23.30
N LYS A 111 -31.38 1.93 24.38
CA LYS A 111 -31.88 1.86 25.76
C LYS A 111 -32.74 3.06 26.13
N GLU A 112 -32.36 4.26 25.70
CA GLU A 112 -33.02 5.52 26.08
C GLU A 112 -34.35 5.71 25.35
N ILE A 113 -34.39 5.44 24.03
CA ILE A 113 -35.57 5.73 23.19
C ILE A 113 -36.24 4.48 22.62
N GLY A 114 -35.68 3.30 22.87
CA GLY A 114 -36.16 2.03 22.31
C GLY A 114 -35.71 1.81 20.86
N LYS A 115 -35.52 0.53 20.49
CA LYS A 115 -34.99 0.15 19.16
C LYS A 115 -35.77 0.72 17.97
N ARG A 116 -37.11 0.76 18.07
CA ARG A 116 -37.96 1.28 16.99
C ARG A 116 -37.71 2.76 16.73
N ARG A 117 -37.77 3.59 17.76
CA ARG A 117 -37.51 5.04 17.63
C ARG A 117 -36.07 5.34 17.28
N ALA A 118 -35.12 4.55 17.80
CA ALA A 118 -33.72 4.68 17.42
C ALA A 118 -33.52 4.50 15.91
N LYS A 119 -34.18 3.51 15.30
CA LYS A 119 -34.15 3.32 13.84
C LYS A 119 -34.86 4.43 13.06
N GLU A 120 -35.95 4.99 13.60
CA GLU A 120 -36.68 6.10 12.96
C GLU A 120 -35.84 7.40 12.95
N HIS A 121 -35.16 7.72 14.05
CA HIS A 121 -34.38 8.96 14.17
C HIS A 121 -32.92 8.83 13.70
N PHE A 122 -32.33 7.63 13.79
CA PHE A 122 -30.96 7.32 13.40
C PHE A 122 -30.98 6.08 12.48
N PRO A 123 -31.41 6.22 11.22
CA PRO A 123 -31.54 5.09 10.32
C PRO A 123 -30.20 4.37 10.06
N ASP A 124 -29.09 5.10 10.18
CA ASP A 124 -27.70 4.66 9.97
C ASP A 124 -26.98 4.30 11.29
N LEU A 125 -27.73 4.09 12.38
CA LEU A 125 -27.17 3.85 13.72
C LEU A 125 -26.16 2.69 13.77
N HIS A 126 -26.40 1.64 12.98
CA HIS A 126 -25.55 0.46 12.89
C HIS A 126 -24.68 0.43 11.63
N ASP A 127 -24.74 1.47 10.82
CA ASP A 127 -24.01 1.55 9.57
C ASP A 127 -22.53 1.81 9.82
N SER A 128 -21.76 1.53 8.78
CA SER A 128 -20.32 1.63 8.78
C SER A 128 -19.83 2.09 7.43
N TYR A 129 -18.67 2.72 7.43
CA TYR A 129 -18.00 3.16 6.23
C TYR A 129 -16.60 2.55 6.16
N SER A 130 -16.17 2.28 4.94
CA SER A 130 -14.80 1.88 4.64
C SER A 130 -13.96 3.12 4.31
N TYR A 131 -12.69 3.07 4.67
CA TYR A 131 -11.66 4.02 4.28
C TYR A 131 -10.32 3.29 4.23
N TRP A 132 -9.35 3.84 3.51
CA TRP A 132 -8.05 3.24 3.34
C TRP A 132 -6.99 4.01 4.11
N LEU A 133 -6.07 3.30 4.75
CA LEU A 133 -4.94 3.88 5.45
C LEU A 133 -3.61 3.40 4.87
N PRO A 134 -2.60 4.28 4.77
CA PRO A 134 -1.29 3.97 4.18
C PRO A 134 -0.40 3.06 5.03
N PHE A 135 -0.84 2.64 6.21
CA PHE A 135 0.02 1.99 7.20
C PHE A 135 -0.28 0.49 7.32
N PHE A 136 0.75 -0.32 7.16
CA PHE A 136 0.72 -1.76 7.40
C PHE A 136 1.53 -2.09 8.66
N SER A 137 0.97 -2.90 9.55
CA SER A 137 1.66 -3.38 10.75
C SER A 137 2.62 -4.55 10.47
N SER A 138 2.56 -5.16 9.28
CA SER A 138 3.41 -6.31 8.94
C SER A 138 3.71 -6.40 7.44
N SER A 139 4.92 -6.86 7.11
CA SER A 139 5.35 -7.12 5.72
C SER A 139 4.47 -8.17 5.04
N THR A 140 4.02 -9.20 5.76
CA THR A 140 3.11 -10.22 5.23
C THR A 140 1.79 -9.63 4.75
N SER A 141 1.18 -8.73 5.53
CA SER A 141 -0.08 -8.08 5.14
C SER A 141 0.09 -7.17 3.92
N LEU A 142 1.21 -6.45 3.84
CA LEU A 142 1.55 -5.58 2.71
C LEU A 142 1.77 -6.40 1.44
N ILE A 143 2.62 -7.43 1.49
CA ILE A 143 2.89 -8.30 0.33
C ILE A 143 1.62 -8.93 -0.20
N ARG A 144 0.75 -9.44 0.69
CA ARG A 144 -0.53 -10.04 0.27
C ARG A 144 -1.42 -9.03 -0.46
N GLN A 145 -1.40 -7.78 -0.04
CA GLN A 145 -2.17 -6.72 -0.67
C GLN A 145 -1.56 -6.34 -2.03
N PHE A 146 -0.24 -6.10 -2.09
CA PHE A 146 0.46 -5.70 -3.31
C PHE A 146 0.43 -6.77 -4.40
N LYS A 147 0.45 -8.06 -4.02
CA LYS A 147 0.31 -9.19 -4.96
C LYS A 147 -1.00 -9.20 -5.75
N LYS A 148 -2.02 -8.46 -5.31
CA LYS A 148 -3.30 -8.34 -6.03
C LYS A 148 -3.24 -7.32 -7.17
N ALA A 149 -2.24 -6.44 -7.18
CA ALA A 149 -2.11 -5.40 -8.19
C ALA A 149 -1.40 -5.96 -9.44
N GLU A 150 -2.16 -6.20 -10.50
CA GLU A 150 -1.62 -6.60 -11.81
C GLU A 150 -0.86 -5.44 -12.44
N GLY A 151 0.34 -5.71 -12.98
CA GLY A 151 1.19 -4.67 -13.57
C GLY A 151 2.10 -3.94 -12.58
N LEU A 152 2.12 -4.36 -11.31
CA LEU A 152 3.12 -3.90 -10.34
C LEU A 152 4.51 -4.45 -10.67
N THR A 153 5.49 -3.55 -10.75
CA THR A 153 6.90 -3.90 -10.99
C THR A 153 7.76 -3.40 -9.84
N TRP A 154 8.82 -4.14 -9.51
CA TRP A 154 9.74 -3.77 -8.44
C TRP A 154 10.92 -2.97 -9.00
N VAL A 155 11.19 -1.80 -8.42
CA VAL A 155 12.37 -0.99 -8.75
C VAL A 155 13.50 -1.47 -7.86
N ASN A 156 14.41 -2.26 -8.43
CA ASN A 156 15.55 -2.78 -7.69
C ASN A 156 16.60 -1.66 -7.49
N ASN A 157 16.58 -1.01 -6.33
CA ASN A 157 17.71 -0.19 -5.89
C ASN A 157 18.81 -1.11 -5.36
N ALA A 158 19.48 -1.81 -6.28
CA ALA A 158 20.80 -2.33 -6.00
C ALA A 158 21.69 -1.11 -5.70
N GLY A 159 22.10 -0.94 -4.45
CA GLY A 159 22.91 0.19 -4.01
C GLY A 159 24.12 0.39 -4.91
N GLY A 160 24.06 1.42 -5.76
CA GLY A 160 25.23 2.06 -6.33
C GLY A 160 25.92 2.82 -5.21
N ALA A 161 26.85 2.14 -4.54
CA ALA A 161 27.96 2.77 -3.87
C ALA A 161 29.16 2.67 -4.81
N ASP A 162 29.08 3.33 -5.96
CA ASP A 162 30.21 3.64 -6.82
C ASP A 162 29.96 5.06 -7.37
N ASP A 163 31.00 5.89 -7.35
CA ASP A 163 31.09 7.25 -7.89
C ASP A 163 30.68 8.42 -6.97
N ALA A 164 31.39 8.52 -5.84
CA ALA A 164 31.81 9.82 -5.32
C ALA A 164 33.32 9.75 -5.01
N SER A 165 34.13 10.00 -6.04
CA SER A 165 35.54 10.44 -5.92
C SER A 165 35.61 11.91 -6.26
#